data_AF-A0A7V9AG96-F1
#
_entry.id   AF-A0A7V9AG96-F1
#
_cell.length_a   1.000
_cell.length_b   1.000
_cell.length_c   1.000
_cell.angle_alpha   90.00
_cell.angle_beta   90.00
_cell.angle_gamma   90.00
#
_symmetry.space_group_name_H-M   'P 1'
#
loop_
_entity.id
_entity.type
_entity.pdbx_description
1 polymer ?
#
loop_
_entity_poly.entity_id
_entity_poly.type
_entity_poly.pdbx_seq_one_letter_code
_entity_poly.pdbx_strand_id
1 'polypeptide(L)' 'AVANKYRSSEDLAGIRDYAGKHGLELVGEIPYDEEIQRADLAAEIPKLDSEHAAATAVRKMVDRLNI' A
#
# COMPACT_ATOMS: atom_id res chain seq x y z
N ALA A 1 -4.72 10.18 4.17
CA ALA A 1 -3.74 9.92 3.11
C ALA A 1 -3.27 8.46 3.16
N VAL A 2 -2.73 7.89 2.08
CA VAL A 2 -2.24 6.51 2.04
C VAL A 2 -0.79 6.52 1.53
N ALA A 3 0.10 5.82 2.21
CA ALA A 3 1.46 5.57 1.72
C ALA A 3 1.42 4.37 0.76
N ASN A 4 1.26 4.62 -0.53
CA ASN A 4 1.06 3.58 -1.54
C ASN A 4 2.36 3.20 -2.26
N LYS A 5 2.60 1.89 -2.42
CA LYS A 5 3.75 1.31 -3.14
C LYS A 5 5.13 1.72 -2.60
N TYR A 6 5.29 1.83 -1.27
CA TYR A 6 6.61 2.08 -0.68
C TYR A 6 7.53 0.87 -0.87
N ARG A 7 8.83 1.09 -1.17
CA ARG A 7 9.77 0.01 -1.49
C ARG A 7 10.76 -0.29 -0.38
N SER A 8 10.88 0.62 0.58
CA SER A 8 11.82 0.51 1.69
C SER A 8 11.25 1.14 2.96
N SER A 9 11.87 0.84 4.10
CA SER A 9 11.58 1.54 5.36
C SER A 9 11.95 3.02 5.31
N GLU A 10 12.95 3.38 4.50
CA GLU A 10 13.38 4.77 4.27
C GLU A 10 12.32 5.55 3.49
N ASP A 11 11.76 4.96 2.43
CA ASP A 11 10.64 5.54 1.67
C ASP A 11 9.46 5.83 2.59
N LEU A 12 9.11 4.85 3.43
CA LEU A 12 7.99 4.96 4.37
C LEU A 12 8.24 6.05 5.42
N ALA A 13 9.48 6.16 5.92
CA ALA A 13 9.86 7.24 6.84
C ALA A 13 9.71 8.62 6.20
N GLY A 14 10.16 8.77 4.94
CA GLY A 14 9.99 10.02 4.18
C GLY A 14 8.53 10.40 3.97
N ILE A 15 7.67 9.43 3.64
CA ILE A 15 6.24 9.65 3.46
C ILE A 15 5.58 10.08 4.79
N ARG A 16 5.96 9.44 5.92
CA ARG A 16 5.45 9.81 7.25
C ARG A 16 5.86 11.23 7.66
N ASP A 17 7.11 11.62 7.40
CA ASP A 17 7.58 12.98 7.66
C ASP A 17 6.83 14.02 6.82
N TYR A 18 6.65 13.75 5.52
CA TYR A 18 5.86 14.61 4.65
C TYR A 18 4.41 14.74 5.15
N ALA A 19 3.75 13.63 5.47
CA ALA A 19 2.39 13.65 6.00
C ALA A 19 2.29 14.47 7.30
N GLY A 20 3.23 14.28 8.23
CA GLY A 20 3.30 15.03 9.48
C GLY A 20 3.47 16.54 9.27
N LYS A 21 4.38 16.95 8.38
CA LYS A 21 4.62 18.37 8.03
C LYS A 21 3.37 19.06 7.46
N HIS A 22 2.49 18.30 6.82
CA HIS A 22 1.28 18.81 6.19
C HIS A 22 0.00 18.56 7.00
N GLY A 23 0.10 18.06 8.24
CA GLY A 23 -1.06 17.76 9.07
C GLY A 23 -1.97 16.66 8.51
N LEU A 24 -1.41 15.77 7.69
CA LEU A 24 -2.13 14.67 7.08
C LEU A 24 -1.99 13.40 7.93
N GLU A 25 -3.11 12.75 8.21
CA GLU A 25 -3.12 11.41 8.80
C GLU A 25 -2.90 10.35 7.72
N LEU A 26 -1.96 9.42 7.96
CA LEU A 26 -1.83 8.20 7.15
C LEU A 26 -2.84 7.15 7.64
N VAL A 27 -3.85 6.90 6.81
CA VAL A 27 -4.90 5.90 7.09
C VAL A 27 -4.48 4.48 6.72
N GLY A 28 -3.37 4.33 5.98
CA GLY A 28 -2.72 3.05 5.77
C GLY A 28 -1.47 3.13 4.92
N GLU A 29 -0.79 1.99 4.84
CA GLU A 29 0.53 1.81 4.26
C GLU A 29 0.48 0.55 3.40
N ILE A 30 0.67 0.69 2.09
CA ILE A 30 0.67 -0.42 1.13
C ILE A 30 2.10 -0.59 0.61
N PRO A 31 2.77 -1.72 0.91
CA PRO A 31 4.09 -2.00 0.36
C PRO A 31 4.01 -2.21 -1.16
N TYR A 32 5.12 -1.97 -1.84
CA TYR A 32 5.26 -2.43 -3.22
C TYR A 32 5.21 -3.97 -3.27
N ASP A 33 4.42 -4.50 -4.21
CA ASP A 33 4.30 -5.92 -4.47
C ASP A 33 4.59 -6.17 -5.95
N GLU A 34 5.62 -6.97 -6.22
CA GLU A 34 6.11 -7.19 -7.57
C GLU A 34 5.12 -8.02 -8.40
N GLU A 35 4.39 -8.95 -7.78
CA GLU A 35 3.46 -9.82 -8.50
C GLU A 35 2.24 -9.02 -8.96
N ILE A 36 1.73 -8.15 -8.09
CA ILE A 36 0.66 -7.20 -8.45
C ILE A 36 1.14 -6.26 -9.56
N GLN A 37 2.37 -5.73 -9.46
CA GLN A 37 2.91 -4.86 -10.51
C GLN A 37 3.06 -5.57 -11.86
N ARG A 38 3.45 -6.86 -11.86
CA ARG A 38 3.54 -7.67 -13.09
C ARG A 38 2.16 -7.93 -13.69
N ALA A 39 1.17 -8.27 -12.87
CA ALA A 39 -0.22 -8.46 -13.31
C ALA A 39 -0.80 -7.17 -13.91
N ASP A 40 -0.59 -6.02 -13.25
CA ASP A 40 -0.99 -4.70 -13.76
C ASP A 40 -0.40 -4.45 -15.16
N LEU A 41 0.90 -4.72 -15.37
CA LEU A 41 1.58 -4.52 -16.65
C LEU A 41 1.10 -5.48 -17.75
N ALA A 42 0.67 -6.67 -17.38
CA ALA A 42 0.12 -7.68 -18.29
C ALA A 42 -1.38 -7.46 -18.60
N ALA A 43 -2.02 -6.45 -17.99
CA ALA A 43 -3.48 -6.27 -18.00
C ALA A 43 -4.24 -7.52 -17.49
N GLU A 44 -3.66 -8.20 -16.51
CA GLU A 44 -4.21 -9.39 -15.87
C GLU A 44 -4.74 -9.06 -14.46
N ILE A 45 -5.66 -9.90 -13.97
CA ILE A 45 -6.08 -9.84 -12.57
C ILE A 45 -5.04 -10.59 -11.74
N PRO A 46 -4.43 -9.96 -10.70
CA PRO A 46 -3.50 -10.66 -9.82
C PRO A 46 -4.19 -11.87 -9.19
N LYS A 47 -3.52 -13.02 -9.21
CA LYS A 47 -3.99 -14.19 -8.49
C LYS A 47 -3.75 -13.95 -7.00
N LEU A 48 -4.81 -13.72 -6.24
CA LEU A 48 -4.75 -13.45 -4.79
C LEU A 48 -4.77 -14.75 -3.96
N ASP A 49 -4.37 -15.86 -4.54
CA ASP A 49 -4.29 -17.17 -3.88
C ASP A 49 -3.02 -17.31 -3.00
N SER A 50 -2.02 -16.44 -3.19
CA SER A 50 -0.89 -16.25 -2.29
C SER A 50 -1.08 -15.02 -1.37
N GLU A 51 -0.43 -15.03 -0.20
CA GLU A 51 -0.47 -13.88 0.74
C GLU A 51 0.35 -12.70 0.19
N HIS A 52 -0.30 -11.82 -0.56
CA HIS A 52 0.27 -10.54 -0.98
C HIS A 52 0.24 -9.53 0.17
N ALA A 53 1.40 -8.97 0.51
CA ALA A 53 1.50 -7.95 1.56
C ALA A 53 0.68 -6.69 1.20
N ALA A 54 0.66 -6.32 -0.09
CA ALA A 54 -0.14 -5.20 -0.58
C ALA A 54 -1.65 -5.48 -0.48
N ALA A 55 -2.12 -6.66 -0.90
CA ALA A 55 -3.54 -7.01 -0.81
C ALA A 55 -4.00 -7.11 0.66
N THR A 56 -3.14 -7.65 1.54
CA THR A 56 -3.38 -7.70 2.99
C THR A 56 -3.49 -6.31 3.59
N ALA A 57 -2.61 -5.38 3.18
CA ALA A 57 -2.68 -3.99 3.62
C ALA A 57 -3.98 -3.31 3.16
N VAL A 58 -4.40 -3.53 1.91
CA VAL A 58 -5.69 -3.04 1.40
C VAL A 58 -6.86 -3.59 2.22
N ARG A 59 -6.88 -4.90 2.53
CA ARG A 59 -7.92 -5.50 3.38
C ARG A 59 -8.01 -4.80 4.74
N LYS A 60 -6.87 -4.61 5.42
CA LYS A 60 -6.83 -3.92 6.72
C LYS A 60 -7.35 -2.49 6.65
N MET A 61 -7.11 -1.79 5.54
CA MET A 61 -7.63 -0.44 5.34
C MET A 61 -9.14 -0.42 5.11
N VAL A 62 -9.66 -1.36 4.31
CA VAL A 62 -11.10 -1.55 4.09
C VAL A 62 -11.81 -1.74 5.44
N ASP A 63 -11.28 -2.64 6.28
CA ASP A 63 -11.79 -2.88 7.64
C ASP A 63 -11.72 -1.62 8.52
N ARG A 64 -10.61 -0.87 8.47
CA ARG A 64 -10.42 0.37 9.25
C ARG A 64 -11.35 1.49 8.82
N LEU A 65 -11.58 1.63 7.52
CA LEU A 65 -12.36 2.72 6.93
C LEU A 65 -13.86 2.41 6.86
N ASN A 66 -14.25 1.17 7.17
CA ASN A 66 -15.63 0.69 7.12
C ASN A 66 -16.27 0.93 5.73
N ILE A 67 -15.52 0.57 4.69
CA ILE A 67 -15.92 0.64 3.27
C ILE A 67 -15.85 -0.73 2.60
#